data_AF-A0A7X9BCH6-F1
#
_entry.id   AF-A0A7X9BCH6-F1
#
_cell.length_a   1.000
_cell.length_b   1.000
_cell.length_c   1.000
_cell.angle_alpha   90.00
_cell.angle_beta   90.00
_cell.angle_gamma   90.00
#
_symmetry.space_group_name_H-M   'P 1'
#
loop_
_entity.id
_entity.type
_entity.pdbx_description
1 polymer ?
#
loop_
_entity_poly.entity_id
_entity_poly.type
_entity_poly.pdbx_seq_one_letter_code
_entity_poly.pdbx_strand_id
1 'polypeptide(L)'
;MRKILIIFTIIIILGVLLLSFVNTNDKKIIDNLKTNNFIAIDKDNYYKKTLSKSTLEVYNNNVKSKKEDDYEQITFSLENYTAEKLHSHYKDEVETIYNSKYNFITNEITYKIRFTYTTLNVIIVGTYKDDKRNTCNIDFSYDAKKEVLEDELCNKAKEYNKKFISQINLIFTNNDKNIIKKAI
;
A
#
# COMPACT_ATOMS: atom_id res chain seq x y z
N MET A 1 34.59 38.70 5.42
CA MET A 1 34.31 37.99 4.14
C MET A 1 34.78 36.53 4.13
N ARG A 2 36.05 36.20 4.44
CA ARG A 2 36.55 34.79 4.44
C ARG A 2 35.70 33.77 5.23
N LYS A 3 35.22 34.15 6.43
CA LYS A 3 34.38 33.25 7.26
C LYS A 3 33.01 32.92 6.63
N ILE A 4 32.43 33.86 5.87
CA ILE A 4 31.14 33.67 5.20
C ILE A 4 31.30 32.70 4.02
N LEU A 5 32.38 32.83 3.25
CA LEU A 5 32.71 31.91 2.16
C LEU A 5 32.86 30.46 2.66
N ILE A 6 33.57 30.24 3.78
CA ILE A 6 33.75 28.90 4.37
C ILE A 6 32.41 28.29 4.78
N ILE A 7 31.51 29.06 5.39
CA ILE A 7 30.18 28.59 5.78
C ILE A 7 29.36 28.18 4.55
N PHE A 8 29.35 28.98 3.49
CA PHE A 8 28.67 28.64 2.24
C PHE A 8 29.22 27.37 1.60
N THR A 9 30.54 27.18 1.58
CA THR A 9 31.16 25.97 1.03
C THR A 9 30.77 24.73 1.85
N ILE A 10 30.74 24.82 3.19
CA ILE A 10 30.30 23.72 4.05
C ILE A 10 28.84 23.36 3.80
N ILE A 11 27.95 24.35 3.64
CA ILE A 11 26.53 24.12 3.33
C ILE A 11 26.38 23.42 1.98
N ILE A 12 27.14 23.83 0.96
CA ILE A 12 27.11 23.19 -0.36
C ILE A 12 27.59 21.73 -0.26
N ILE A 13 28.70 21.48 0.45
CA ILE A 13 29.21 20.12 0.64
C ILE A 13 28.20 19.24 1.40
N LEU A 14 27.58 19.76 2.47
CA LEU A 14 26.51 19.08 3.18
C LEU A 14 25.31 18.78 2.28
N GLY A 15 24.89 19.74 1.45
CA GLY A 15 23.82 19.55 0.47
C GLY A 15 24.14 18.47 -0.57
N VAL A 16 25.37 18.47 -1.11
CA VAL A 16 25.82 17.44 -2.07
C VAL A 16 25.87 16.05 -1.42
N LEU A 17 26.36 15.96 -0.19
CA LEU A 17 26.41 14.70 0.56
C LEU A 17 24.99 14.16 0.84
N LEU A 18 24.06 15.02 1.26
CA LEU A 18 22.66 14.65 1.48
C LEU A 18 22.00 14.16 0.19
N LEU A 19 22.17 14.88 -0.93
CA LEU A 19 21.65 14.46 -2.25
C LEU A 19 22.21 13.11 -2.71
N SER A 20 23.51 12.88 -2.47
CA SER A 20 24.17 11.62 -2.80
C SER A 20 23.62 10.43 -1.99
N PHE A 21 23.27 10.68 -0.72
CA PHE A 21 22.72 9.66 0.17
C PHE A 21 21.32 9.22 -0.26
N VAL A 22 20.44 10.17 -0.58
CA VAL A 22 19.06 9.91 -1.06
C VAL A 22 19.09 9.09 -2.36
N ASN A 23 19.87 9.52 -3.35
CA ASN A 23 19.99 8.81 -4.64
C ASN A 23 20.52 7.37 -4.49
N THR A 24 21.41 7.12 -3.53
CA THR A 24 21.97 5.77 -3.29
C THR A 24 20.93 4.85 -2.66
N ASN A 25 20.06 5.39 -1.81
CA ASN A 25 19.02 4.61 -1.14
C ASN A 25 17.86 4.28 -2.08
N ASP A 26 17.41 5.22 -2.91
CA ASP A 26 16.37 4.97 -3.90
C ASP A 26 16.81 3.91 -4.91
N LYS A 27 18.06 3.94 -5.36
CA LYS A 27 18.61 2.90 -6.24
C LYS A 27 18.50 1.50 -5.62
N LYS A 28 18.82 1.35 -4.33
CA LYS A 28 18.67 0.05 -3.64
C LYS A 28 17.21 -0.41 -3.57
N ILE A 29 16.28 0.52 -3.36
CA ILE A 29 14.85 0.22 -3.35
C ILE A 29 14.40 -0.21 -4.76
N ILE A 30 14.81 0.52 -5.80
CA ILE A 30 14.53 0.20 -7.21
C ILE A 30 15.06 -1.19 -7.57
N ASP A 31 16.31 -1.48 -7.23
CA ASP A 31 16.92 -2.78 -7.51
C ASP A 31 16.15 -3.91 -6.81
N ASN A 32 15.76 -3.70 -5.54
CA ASN A 32 14.95 -4.65 -4.80
C ASN A 32 13.53 -4.84 -5.39
N LEU A 33 12.89 -3.76 -5.84
CA LEU A 33 11.60 -3.82 -6.55
C LEU A 33 11.72 -4.65 -7.83
N LYS A 34 12.77 -4.42 -8.63
CA LYS A 34 13.04 -5.18 -9.85
C LYS A 34 13.29 -6.66 -9.57
N THR A 35 14.09 -6.98 -8.55
CA THR A 35 14.30 -8.38 -8.09
C THR A 35 12.99 -9.04 -7.68
N ASN A 36 12.05 -8.27 -7.13
CA ASN A 36 10.72 -8.75 -6.75
C ASN A 36 9.70 -8.72 -7.92
N ASN A 37 10.14 -8.54 -9.16
CA ASN A 37 9.30 -8.48 -10.37
C ASN A 37 8.29 -7.32 -10.40
N PHE A 38 8.62 -6.19 -9.78
CA PHE A 38 7.87 -4.96 -10.00
C PHE A 38 8.29 -4.29 -11.31
N ILE A 39 7.32 -3.68 -11.99
CA ILE A 39 7.47 -2.99 -13.27
C ILE A 39 7.20 -1.50 -13.07
N ALA A 40 8.06 -0.64 -13.61
CA ALA A 40 7.86 0.82 -13.59
C ALA A 40 6.67 1.22 -14.49
N ILE A 41 5.84 2.15 -14.01
CA ILE A 41 4.64 2.64 -14.73
C ILE A 41 4.87 4.06 -15.27
N ASP A 42 5.57 4.91 -14.51
CA ASP A 42 5.85 6.30 -14.87
C ASP A 42 7.21 6.73 -14.33
N LYS A 43 8.07 7.24 -15.23
CA LYS A 43 9.38 7.87 -14.97
C LYS A 43 10.18 7.27 -13.79
N ASP A 44 10.12 5.95 -13.62
CA ASP A 44 10.73 5.22 -12.49
C ASP A 44 10.32 5.69 -11.07
N ASN A 45 9.24 6.45 -10.89
CA ASN A 45 8.76 6.88 -9.56
C ASN A 45 7.64 5.99 -8.99
N TYR A 46 6.97 5.24 -9.86
CA TYR A 46 5.86 4.35 -9.51
C TYR A 46 6.08 2.96 -10.08
N TYR A 47 5.93 1.96 -9.21
CA TYR A 47 6.15 0.55 -9.53
C TYR A 47 4.88 -0.25 -9.25
N LYS A 48 4.56 -1.25 -10.08
CA LYS A 48 3.48 -2.21 -9.81
C LYS A 48 3.93 -3.65 -9.95
N LYS A 49 3.23 -4.53 -9.24
CA LYS A 49 3.27 -5.98 -9.41
C LYS A 49 1.86 -6.53 -9.25
N THR A 50 1.37 -7.20 -10.29
CA THR A 50 0.16 -8.01 -10.19
C THR A 50 0.52 -9.35 -9.53
N LEU A 51 -0.21 -9.72 -8.49
CA LEU A 51 -0.03 -10.97 -7.74
C LEU A 51 -1.01 -12.04 -8.17
N SER A 52 -2.21 -11.64 -8.62
CA SER A 52 -3.21 -12.54 -9.19
C SER A 52 -2.82 -13.03 -10.58
N LYS A 53 -3.39 -14.18 -10.98
CA LYS A 53 -3.32 -14.65 -12.37
C LYS A 53 -4.16 -13.76 -13.32
N SER A 54 -5.31 -13.31 -12.83
CA SER A 54 -6.22 -12.45 -13.60
C SER A 54 -5.71 -11.01 -13.64
N THR A 55 -5.88 -10.35 -14.78
CA THR A 55 -5.72 -8.90 -14.91
C THR A 55 -6.99 -8.20 -14.40
N LEU A 56 -6.91 -6.89 -14.13
CA LEU A 56 -8.08 -6.12 -13.73
C LEU A 56 -9.20 -6.17 -14.78
N GLU A 57 -8.86 -6.16 -16.06
CA GLU A 57 -9.82 -6.25 -17.15
C GLU A 57 -10.52 -7.62 -17.17
N VAL A 58 -9.77 -8.70 -17.01
CA VAL A 58 -10.32 -10.06 -16.94
C VAL A 58 -11.22 -10.20 -15.72
N TYR A 59 -10.80 -9.71 -14.55
CA TYR A 59 -11.60 -9.66 -13.34
C TYR A 59 -12.93 -8.95 -13.56
N ASN A 60 -12.90 -7.72 -14.08
CA ASN A 60 -14.11 -6.95 -14.34
C ASN A 60 -15.07 -7.67 -15.30
N ASN A 61 -14.55 -8.36 -16.31
CA ASN A 61 -15.37 -9.14 -17.24
C ASN A 61 -15.97 -10.39 -16.58
N ASN A 62 -15.24 -11.04 -15.68
CA ASN A 62 -15.71 -12.19 -14.90
C ASN A 62 -16.81 -11.77 -13.91
N VAL A 63 -16.62 -10.68 -13.16
CA VAL A 63 -17.63 -10.12 -12.26
C VAL A 63 -18.93 -9.80 -13.00
N LYS A 64 -18.85 -9.11 -14.14
CA LYS A 64 -20.03 -8.82 -15.00
C LYS A 64 -20.75 -10.08 -15.45
N SER A 65 -20.01 -11.17 -15.66
CA SER A 65 -20.54 -12.47 -16.07
C SER A 65 -20.90 -13.38 -14.88
N LYS A 66 -20.89 -12.85 -13.65
CA LYS A 66 -21.08 -13.59 -12.39
C LYS A 66 -20.15 -14.80 -12.22
N LYS A 67 -18.93 -14.73 -12.75
CA LYS A 67 -17.90 -15.77 -12.59
C LYS A 67 -16.98 -15.40 -11.45
N GLU A 68 -16.68 -16.38 -10.59
CA GLU A 68 -15.71 -16.22 -9.51
C GLU A 68 -14.34 -15.80 -10.06
N ASP A 69 -13.73 -14.79 -9.45
CA ASP A 69 -12.40 -14.35 -9.81
C ASP A 69 -11.74 -13.57 -8.67
N ASP A 70 -10.42 -13.45 -8.75
CA ASP A 70 -9.57 -12.78 -7.78
C ASP A 70 -8.53 -11.93 -8.51
N TYR A 71 -8.45 -10.66 -8.13
CA TYR A 71 -7.47 -9.71 -8.65
C TYR A 71 -6.70 -9.08 -7.50
N GLU A 72 -5.37 -9.13 -7.54
CA GLU A 72 -4.50 -8.57 -6.53
C GLU A 72 -3.32 -7.85 -7.19
N GLN A 73 -3.08 -6.61 -6.77
CA GLN A 73 -1.96 -5.80 -7.22
C GLN A 73 -1.36 -5.03 -6.04
N ILE A 74 -0.03 -4.98 -6.00
CA ILE A 74 0.71 -4.06 -5.14
C ILE A 74 1.36 -2.99 -6.01
N THR A 75 1.27 -1.75 -5.56
CA THR A 75 2.00 -0.62 -6.13
C THR A 75 2.90 0.01 -5.08
N PHE A 76 3.96 0.65 -5.52
CA PHE A 76 4.90 1.37 -4.66
C PHE A 76 5.28 2.71 -5.29
N SER A 77 5.23 3.76 -4.48
CA SER A 77 5.67 5.11 -4.82
C SER A 77 6.99 5.41 -4.11
N LEU A 78 8.03 5.73 -4.88
CA LEU A 78 9.30 6.22 -4.34
C LEU A 78 9.19 7.63 -3.76
N GLU A 79 8.38 8.48 -4.38
CA GLU A 79 8.20 9.88 -3.98
C GLU A 79 7.74 10.02 -2.53
N ASN A 80 6.80 9.18 -2.12
CA ASN A 80 6.17 9.26 -0.80
C ASN A 80 6.55 8.08 0.12
N TYR A 81 7.37 7.14 -0.37
CA TYR A 81 7.65 5.86 0.29
C TYR A 81 6.36 5.20 0.80
N THR A 82 5.42 4.95 -0.11
CA THR A 82 4.13 4.30 0.19
C THR A 82 3.93 3.06 -0.65
N ALA A 83 3.49 1.97 -0.02
CA ALA A 83 2.99 0.79 -0.73
C ALA A 83 1.45 0.80 -0.70
N GLU A 84 0.82 0.53 -1.82
CA GLU A 84 -0.64 0.40 -1.91
C GLU A 84 -1.01 -0.99 -2.44
N LYS A 85 -2.00 -1.62 -1.83
CA LYS A 85 -2.55 -2.91 -2.26
C LYS A 85 -3.99 -2.73 -2.66
N LEU A 86 -4.31 -3.20 -3.86
CA LEU A 86 -5.67 -3.40 -4.33
C LEU A 86 -5.92 -4.92 -4.41
N HIS A 87 -6.92 -5.41 -3.70
CA HIS A 87 -7.37 -6.79 -3.75
C HIS A 87 -8.88 -6.80 -3.96
N SER A 88 -9.31 -7.30 -5.11
CA SER A 88 -10.71 -7.47 -5.47
C SER A 88 -11.03 -8.95 -5.59
N HIS A 89 -12.05 -9.40 -4.88
CA HIS A 89 -12.48 -10.79 -4.84
C HIS A 89 -13.98 -10.86 -5.13
N TYR A 90 -14.38 -11.72 -6.06
CA TYR A 90 -15.79 -11.98 -6.33
C TYR A 90 -16.08 -13.45 -6.18
N LYS A 91 -17.00 -13.78 -5.27
CA LYS A 91 -17.41 -15.16 -4.99
C LYS A 91 -18.81 -15.19 -4.38
N ASP A 92 -19.61 -16.19 -4.73
CA ASP A 92 -20.96 -16.40 -4.17
C ASP A 92 -21.86 -15.14 -4.24
N GLU A 93 -21.78 -14.42 -5.37
CA GLU A 93 -22.46 -13.13 -5.59
C GLU A 93 -22.04 -11.97 -4.68
N VAL A 94 -20.95 -12.13 -3.93
CA VAL A 94 -20.34 -11.09 -3.08
C VAL A 94 -19.08 -10.55 -3.76
N GLU A 95 -19.05 -9.24 -4.01
CA GLU A 95 -17.85 -8.51 -4.40
C GLU A 95 -17.22 -7.87 -3.16
N THR A 96 -15.95 -8.17 -2.91
CA THR A 96 -15.14 -7.52 -1.87
C THR A 96 -13.98 -6.79 -2.54
N ILE A 97 -13.87 -5.48 -2.31
CA ILE A 97 -12.74 -4.67 -2.78
C ILE A 97 -12.02 -4.11 -1.56
N TYR A 98 -10.76 -4.48 -1.41
CA TYR A 98 -9.85 -4.01 -0.38
C TYR A 98 -8.77 -3.12 -1.00
N ASN A 99 -8.72 -1.86 -0.56
CA ASN A 99 -7.66 -0.92 -0.91
C ASN A 99 -6.95 -0.48 0.37
N SER A 100 -5.64 -0.69 0.46
CA SER A 100 -4.84 -0.30 1.62
C SER A 100 -3.53 0.32 1.24
N LYS A 101 -3.16 1.36 1.98
CA LYS A 101 -1.95 2.13 1.76
C LYS A 101 -1.12 2.16 3.02
N TYR A 102 0.07 1.56 2.98
CA TYR A 102 1.06 1.62 4.03
C TYR A 102 2.04 2.76 3.77
N ASN A 103 2.16 3.67 4.73
CA ASN A 103 3.14 4.74 4.71
C ASN A 103 4.36 4.35 5.57
N PHE A 104 5.52 4.21 4.93
CA PHE A 104 6.75 3.79 5.61
C PHE A 104 7.35 4.87 6.52
N ILE A 105 7.01 6.15 6.32
CA ILE A 105 7.44 7.26 7.17
C ILE A 105 6.63 7.25 8.48
N THR A 106 5.30 7.16 8.38
CA THR A 106 4.42 7.23 9.57
C THR A 106 4.18 5.88 10.24
N ASN A 107 4.53 4.77 9.57
CA ASN A 107 4.19 3.40 9.96
C ASN A 107 2.69 3.23 10.23
N GLU A 108 1.88 3.73 9.30
CA GLU A 108 0.41 3.69 9.38
C GLU A 108 -0.15 3.12 8.08
N ILE A 109 -1.19 2.29 8.21
CA ILE A 109 -2.05 1.90 7.09
C ILE A 109 -3.31 2.76 7.12
N THR A 110 -3.66 3.36 5.99
CA THR A 110 -5.02 3.81 5.71
C THR A 110 -5.69 2.78 4.81
N TYR A 111 -6.92 2.37 5.12
CA TYR A 111 -7.62 1.36 4.34
C TYR A 111 -9.07 1.75 4.02
N LYS A 112 -9.56 1.20 2.92
CA LYS A 112 -10.96 1.24 2.48
C LYS A 112 -11.37 -0.15 2.03
N ILE A 113 -12.46 -0.67 2.57
CA ILE A 113 -13.04 -1.96 2.19
C ILE A 113 -14.46 -1.75 1.73
N ARG A 114 -14.81 -2.29 0.57
CA ARG A 114 -16.17 -2.30 0.04
C ARG A 114 -16.66 -3.74 -0.04
N PHE A 115 -17.86 -3.96 0.47
CA PHE A 115 -18.61 -5.21 0.33
C PHE A 115 -19.89 -4.92 -0.44
N THR A 116 -20.11 -5.63 -1.54
CA THR A 116 -21.33 -5.52 -2.35
C THR A 116 -21.96 -6.91 -2.46
N TYR A 117 -23.24 -7.03 -2.10
CA TYR A 117 -24.04 -8.24 -2.27
C TYR A 117 -25.44 -7.86 -2.71
N THR A 118 -25.83 -8.19 -3.95
CA THR A 118 -27.11 -7.73 -4.54
C THR A 118 -27.28 -6.20 -4.45
N THR A 119 -28.24 -5.69 -3.67
CA THR A 119 -28.41 -4.24 -3.41
C THR A 119 -27.62 -3.76 -2.20
N LEU A 120 -27.19 -4.66 -1.31
CA LEU A 120 -26.42 -4.32 -0.12
C LEU A 120 -25.03 -3.81 -0.53
N ASN A 121 -24.65 -2.67 0.03
CA ASN A 121 -23.35 -2.06 -0.20
C ASN A 121 -22.85 -1.40 1.09
N VAL A 122 -21.70 -1.85 1.57
CA VAL A 122 -21.07 -1.35 2.79
C VAL A 122 -19.65 -0.92 2.47
N ILE A 123 -19.30 0.29 2.88
CA ILE A 123 -17.95 0.83 2.78
C ILE A 123 -17.44 1.11 4.19
N ILE A 124 -16.27 0.56 4.48
CA ILE A 124 -15.56 0.78 5.74
C ILE A 124 -14.25 1.47 5.45
N VAL A 125 -13.92 2.43 6.28
CA VAL A 125 -12.65 3.15 6.24
C VAL A 125 -12.01 3.12 7.62
N GLY A 126 -10.70 3.20 7.64
CA GLY A 126 -10.00 3.29 8.90
C GLY A 126 -8.50 3.38 8.75
N THR A 127 -7.86 3.36 9.91
CA THR A 127 -6.41 3.39 10.05
C THR A 127 -5.95 2.22 10.92
N TYR A 128 -4.84 1.61 10.53
CA TYR A 128 -4.21 0.52 11.27
C TYR A 128 -2.76 0.86 11.60
N LYS A 129 -2.39 0.71 12.88
CA LYS A 129 -1.04 0.85 13.39
C LYS A 129 -0.81 -0.14 14.51
N ASP A 130 0.20 -1.01 14.37
CA ASP A 130 0.40 -2.18 15.23
C ASP A 130 0.45 -1.84 16.73
N ASP A 131 1.00 -0.67 17.08
CA ASP A 131 1.20 -0.22 18.47
C ASP A 131 0.24 0.88 18.95
N LYS A 132 -0.80 1.24 18.18
CA LYS A 132 -1.71 2.35 18.52
C LYS A 132 -3.19 1.99 18.34
N ARG A 133 -4.08 2.92 18.74
CA ARG A 133 -5.52 2.80 18.49
C ARG A 133 -5.76 2.76 16.99
N ASN A 134 -6.29 1.64 16.52
CA ASN A 134 -6.81 1.50 15.17
C ASN A 134 -8.16 2.21 15.09
N THR A 135 -8.43 2.85 13.96
CA THR A 135 -9.78 3.33 13.65
C THR A 135 -10.42 2.38 12.64
N CYS A 136 -11.72 2.18 12.79
CA CYS A 136 -12.53 1.43 11.85
C CYS A 136 -13.95 1.98 11.97
N ASN A 137 -14.48 2.53 10.88
CA ASN A 137 -15.82 3.10 10.86
C ASN A 137 -16.52 2.73 9.55
N ILE A 138 -17.82 2.52 9.61
CA ILE A 138 -18.67 2.47 8.41
C ILE A 138 -18.81 3.88 7.83
N ASP A 139 -18.18 4.12 6.69
CA ASP A 139 -18.29 5.37 5.90
C ASP A 139 -19.63 5.45 5.17
N PHE A 140 -20.10 4.30 4.67
CA PHE A 140 -21.36 4.20 3.94
C PHE A 140 -22.02 2.83 4.13
N SER A 141 -23.35 2.81 4.21
CA SER A 141 -24.14 1.57 4.22
C SER A 141 -25.48 1.79 3.53
N TYR A 142 -25.84 0.89 2.62
CA TYR A 142 -27.16 0.80 2.01
C TYR A 142 -27.74 -0.60 2.24
N ASP A 143 -29.00 -0.69 2.66
CA ASP A 143 -29.70 -1.95 3.01
C ASP A 143 -28.99 -2.84 4.05
N ALA A 144 -28.14 -2.25 4.91
CA ALA A 144 -27.37 -2.97 5.92
C ALA A 144 -27.61 -2.40 7.33
N LYS A 145 -27.80 -3.29 8.31
CA LYS A 145 -27.84 -2.90 9.74
C LYS A 145 -26.41 -2.63 10.22
N LYS A 146 -26.08 -1.35 10.46
CA LYS A 146 -24.71 -0.88 10.78
C LYS A 146 -24.07 -1.61 11.97
N GLU A 147 -24.78 -1.72 13.09
CA GLU A 147 -24.20 -2.18 14.37
C GLU A 147 -23.78 -3.66 14.38
N VAL A 148 -24.41 -4.51 13.57
CA VAL A 148 -24.12 -5.96 13.57
C VAL A 148 -22.94 -6.30 12.65
N LEU A 149 -22.69 -5.48 11.63
CA LEU A 149 -21.66 -5.73 10.63
C LEU A 149 -20.32 -5.06 10.95
N GLU A 150 -20.34 -3.97 11.72
CA GLU A 150 -19.14 -3.17 11.98
C GLU A 150 -18.03 -4.00 12.63
N ASP A 151 -18.30 -4.69 13.75
CA ASP A 151 -17.29 -5.49 14.45
C ASP A 151 -16.68 -6.61 13.58
N GLU A 152 -17.52 -7.35 12.83
CA GLU A 152 -17.05 -8.44 11.97
C GLU A 152 -16.17 -7.91 10.84
N LEU A 153 -16.62 -6.86 10.17
CA LEU A 153 -15.91 -6.30 9.03
C LEU A 153 -14.64 -5.55 9.48
N CYS A 154 -14.64 -4.93 10.66
CA CYS A 154 -13.45 -4.35 11.27
C CYS A 154 -12.42 -5.42 11.66
N ASN A 155 -12.84 -6.58 12.15
CA ASN A 155 -11.95 -7.71 12.42
C ASN A 155 -11.33 -8.25 11.13
N LYS A 156 -12.12 -8.42 10.06
CA LYS A 156 -11.60 -8.79 8.73
C LYS A 156 -10.60 -7.75 8.20
N ALA A 157 -10.90 -6.47 8.34
CA ALA A 157 -9.99 -5.39 7.95
C ALA A 157 -8.63 -5.51 8.66
N LYS A 158 -8.64 -5.78 9.96
CA LYS A 158 -7.44 -6.00 10.76
C LYS A 158 -6.59 -7.16 10.24
N GLU A 159 -7.21 -8.28 9.88
CA GLU A 159 -6.51 -9.44 9.31
C GLU A 159 -5.88 -9.13 7.94
N TYR A 160 -6.62 -8.45 7.05
CA TYR A 160 -6.09 -8.03 5.76
C TYR A 160 -4.89 -7.09 5.92
N ASN A 161 -4.99 -6.12 6.84
CA ASN A 161 -3.91 -5.16 7.14
C ASN A 161 -2.66 -5.85 7.67
N LYS A 162 -2.80 -6.84 8.57
CA LYS A 162 -1.67 -7.65 9.06
C LYS A 162 -1.01 -8.45 7.94
N LYS A 163 -1.81 -9.09 7.09
CA LYS A 163 -1.30 -9.83 5.91
C LYS A 163 -0.55 -8.88 4.96
N PHE A 164 -1.10 -7.69 4.73
CA PHE A 164 -0.46 -6.69 3.88
C PHE A 164 0.88 -6.21 4.45
N ILE A 165 0.96 -5.89 5.75
CA ILE A 165 2.23 -5.53 6.43
C ILE A 165 3.26 -6.66 6.26
N SER A 166 2.85 -7.90 6.50
CA SER A 166 3.74 -9.06 6.34
C SER A 166 4.27 -9.17 4.91
N GLN A 167 3.40 -9.05 3.90
CA GLN A 167 3.77 -9.10 2.49
C GLN A 167 4.75 -7.98 2.11
N ILE A 168 4.50 -6.72 2.49
CA ILE A 168 5.42 -5.63 2.17
C ILE A 168 6.73 -5.75 2.93
N ASN A 169 6.73 -6.23 4.18
CA ASN A 169 7.96 -6.48 4.91
C ASN A 169 8.80 -7.54 4.21
N LEU A 170 8.21 -8.61 3.69
CA LEU A 170 8.95 -9.61 2.91
C LEU A 170 9.55 -9.01 1.63
N ILE A 171 8.82 -8.15 0.94
CA ILE A 171 9.31 -7.48 -0.27
C ILE A 171 10.46 -6.53 0.06
N PHE A 172 10.37 -5.75 1.13
CA PHE A 172 11.31 -4.66 1.44
C PHE A 172 12.34 -5.00 2.53
N THR A 173 12.51 -6.27 2.88
CA THR A 173 13.55 -6.72 3.83
C THR A 173 14.66 -7.46 3.08
N ASN A 174 15.91 -7.09 3.36
CA ASN A 174 17.10 -7.82 2.89
C ASN A 174 18.06 -7.99 4.08
N ASN A 175 18.48 -9.22 4.35
CA ASN A 175 19.34 -9.59 5.49
C ASN A 175 18.85 -8.99 6.83
N ASP A 176 17.59 -9.28 7.18
CA ASP A 176 16.90 -8.86 8.40
C ASP A 176 16.77 -7.34 8.63
N LYS A 177 17.04 -6.52 7.61
CA LYS A 177 16.92 -5.06 7.69
C LYS A 177 15.97 -4.54 6.62
N ASN A 178 14.92 -3.83 7.04
CA ASN A 178 14.00 -3.14 6.14
C ASN A 178 14.75 -2.04 5.38
N ILE A 179 14.80 -2.15 4.04
CA ILE A 179 15.60 -1.30 3.15
C ILE A 179 15.03 0.12 3.14
N ILE A 180 13.71 0.28 3.29
CA ILE A 180 13.05 1.59 3.31
C ILE A 180 13.33 2.32 4.63
N LYS A 181 13.34 1.61 5.76
CA LYS A 181 13.71 2.22 7.07
C LYS A 181 15.15 2.72 7.15
N LYS A 182 16.03 2.32 6.22
CA LYS A 182 17.40 2.86 6.09
C LYS A 182 17.47 4.03 5.10
N ALA A 183 16.47 4.13 4.23
CA ALA A 183 16.40 5.14 3.19
C ALA A 183 15.87 6.46 3.72
N ILE A 184 14.89 6.37 4.64
CA ILE A 184 14.29 7.46 5.42
C ILE A 184 15.14 7.73 6.66
#